data_AF-A0A7C6TT79-F1
#
_entry.id   AF-A0A7C6TT79-F1
#
_cell.length_a   1.000
_cell.length_b   1.000
_cell.length_c   1.000
_cell.angle_alpha   90.00
_cell.angle_beta   90.00
_cell.angle_gamma   90.00
#
_symmetry.space_group_name_H-M   'P 1'
#
loop_
_entity.id
_entity.type
_entity.pdbx_description
1 polymer ?
#
loop_
_entity_poly.entity_id
_entity_poly.type
_entity_poly.pdbx_seq_one_letter_code
_entity_poly.pdbx_strand_id
1 'polypeptide(L)'
;DSRETVPLTLALWWLGKGSVADCIIYAANLGRDADTIASMVGAMAGALQGAGRIHLDWVAKVRRVAAVDQEALAEDLARVALRKRDDARAAAALLDAIA
;
A
#
# COMPACT_ATOMS: atom_id res chain seq x y z
N ASP A 1 5.73 17.43 5.76
CA ASP A 1 4.78 18.24 4.97
C ASP A 1 4.39 17.44 3.73
N SER A 2 3.11 17.28 3.42
CA SER A 2 2.63 16.49 2.27
C SER A 2 3.17 16.98 0.92
N ARG A 3 3.49 18.28 0.80
CA ARG A 3 4.13 18.86 -0.39
C ARG A 3 5.54 18.31 -0.63
N GLU A 4 6.14 17.71 0.39
CA GLU A 4 7.47 17.10 0.34
C GLU A 4 7.38 15.57 0.27
N THR A 5 6.58 14.95 1.15
CA THR A 5 6.55 13.48 1.29
C THR A 5 5.90 12.78 0.11
N VAL A 6 4.86 13.37 -0.51
CA VAL A 6 4.18 12.77 -1.67
C VAL A 6 5.11 12.74 -2.90
N PRO A 7 5.75 13.85 -3.34
CA PRO A 7 6.70 13.80 -4.44
C PRO A 7 7.90 12.87 -4.18
N LEU A 8 8.45 12.87 -2.97
CA LEU A 8 9.55 11.97 -2.60
C LEU A 8 9.15 10.50 -2.70
N THR A 9 7.95 10.15 -2.23
CA THR A 9 7.41 8.79 -2.34
C THR A 9 7.35 8.32 -3.80
N LEU A 10 6.85 9.17 -4.70
CA LEU A 10 6.79 8.84 -6.14
C LEU A 10 8.18 8.73 -6.76
N ALA A 11 9.11 9.61 -6.39
CA ALA A 11 10.48 9.58 -6.87
C ALA A 11 11.21 8.30 -6.43
N LEU A 12 11.02 7.87 -5.18
CA LEU A 12 11.61 6.64 -4.65
C LEU A 12 11.03 5.39 -5.30
N TRP A 13 9.73 5.38 -5.60
CA TRP A 13 9.12 4.30 -6.38
C TRP A 13 9.72 4.18 -7.77
N TRP A 14 9.88 5.31 -8.46
CA TRP A 14 10.53 5.36 -9.76
C TRP A 14 11.99 4.87 -9.69
N LEU A 15 12.74 5.33 -8.68
CA LEU A 15 14.12 4.93 -8.44
C LEU A 15 14.26 3.43 -8.14
N GLY A 16 13.33 2.88 -7.34
CA GLY A 16 13.31 1.48 -6.95
C GLY A 16 12.84 0.52 -8.05
N LYS A 17 12.43 1.01 -9.23
CA LYS A 17 12.11 0.22 -10.43
C LYS A 17 11.17 -0.97 -10.16
N GLY A 18 10.20 -0.78 -9.28
CA GLY A 18 9.24 -1.82 -8.91
C GLY A 18 9.70 -2.81 -7.82
N SER A 19 10.91 -2.67 -7.29
CA SER A 19 11.38 -3.48 -6.15
C SER A 19 10.85 -2.93 -4.84
N VAL A 20 10.03 -3.71 -4.13
CA VAL A 20 9.48 -3.33 -2.81
C VAL A 20 10.61 -3.10 -1.80
N ALA A 21 11.62 -3.97 -1.82
CA ALA A 21 12.76 -3.89 -0.93
C ALA A 21 13.58 -2.62 -1.16
N ASP A 22 13.93 -2.34 -2.42
CA ASP A 22 14.76 -1.17 -2.75
C ASP A 22 14.02 0.13 -2.41
N CYS A 23 12.73 0.23 -2.74
CA CYS A 23 11.92 1.39 -2.39
C CYS A 23 11.94 1.70 -0.88
N ILE A 24 11.70 0.68 -0.06
CA ILE A 24 11.66 0.82 1.41
C ILE A 24 13.05 1.14 1.96
N ILE A 25 14.10 0.47 1.46
CA ILE A 25 15.49 0.72 1.89
C ILE A 25 15.90 2.15 1.54
N TYR A 26 15.63 2.61 0.32
CA TYR A 26 15.96 3.98 -0.08
C TYR A 26 15.22 5.01 0.77
N ALA A 27 13.92 4.80 1.03
CA ALA A 27 13.14 5.67 1.90
C ALA A 27 13.69 5.72 3.33
N ALA A 28 13.96 4.56 3.94
CA ALA A 28 14.46 4.47 5.31
C ALA A 28 15.84 5.12 5.48
N ASN A 29 16.65 5.16 4.43
CA ASN A 29 17.98 5.79 4.42
C ASN A 29 17.98 7.24 3.94
N LEU A 30 16.85 7.78 3.48
CA LEU A 30 16.77 9.15 2.94
C LEU A 30 16.92 10.24 4.04
N GLY A 31 16.55 9.90 5.29
CA GLY A 31 16.47 10.85 6.41
C GLY A 31 15.20 11.70 6.39
N ARG A 32 15.12 12.68 7.30
CA ARG A 32 13.92 13.52 7.56
C ARG A 32 12.77 12.69 8.14
N ASP A 33 11.62 12.67 7.45
CA ASP A 33 10.39 11.95 7.82
C ASP A 33 10.40 10.53 7.21
N ALA A 34 11.48 9.80 7.51
CA ALA A 34 11.85 8.58 6.81
C ALA A 34 10.85 7.44 7.04
N ASP A 35 10.27 7.33 8.23
CA ASP A 35 9.25 6.35 8.57
C ASP A 35 7.94 6.61 7.79
N THR A 36 7.50 7.87 7.72
CA THR A 36 6.33 8.25 6.92
C THR A 36 6.56 7.95 5.43
N ILE A 37 7.71 8.36 4.87
CA ILE A 37 8.02 8.12 3.45
C ILE A 37 8.18 6.62 3.16
N ALA A 38 8.83 5.86 4.04
CA ALA A 38 8.99 4.41 3.90
C ALA A 38 7.64 3.68 3.98
N SER A 39 6.76 4.13 4.87
CA SER A 39 5.39 3.61 4.98
C SER A 39 4.60 3.86 3.69
N MET A 40 4.64 5.09 3.16
CA MET A 40 3.95 5.46 1.93
C MET A 40 4.46 4.68 0.70
N VAL A 41 5.78 4.65 0.48
CA VAL A 41 6.34 3.95 -0.68
C VAL A 41 6.21 2.43 -0.53
N GLY A 42 6.31 1.90 0.68
CA GLY A 42 6.10 0.49 0.98
C GLY A 42 4.67 0.04 0.71
N ALA A 43 3.67 0.82 1.13
CA ALA A 43 2.26 0.56 0.84
C ALA A 43 1.99 0.56 -0.68
N MET A 44 2.51 1.57 -1.39
CA MET A 44 2.33 1.67 -2.85
C MET A 44 3.04 0.52 -3.59
N ALA A 45 4.29 0.24 -3.25
CA ALA A 45 5.06 -0.84 -3.87
C ALA A 45 4.44 -2.21 -3.58
N GLY A 46 4.01 -2.46 -2.34
CA GLY A 46 3.35 -3.69 -1.93
C GLY A 46 2.01 -3.91 -2.63
N ALA A 47 1.22 -2.84 -2.82
CA ALA A 47 -0.05 -2.92 -3.57
C ALA A 47 0.17 -3.28 -5.05
N LEU A 48 1.24 -2.77 -5.68
CA LEU A 48 1.53 -2.99 -7.10
C LEU A 48 2.23 -4.32 -7.38
N GLN A 49 3.02 -4.84 -6.44
CA GLN A 49 3.88 -6.01 -6.63
C GLN A 49 3.38 -7.25 -5.88
N GLY A 50 2.47 -7.07 -4.92
CA GLY A 50 1.94 -8.10 -4.05
C GLY A 50 2.75 -8.32 -2.78
N ALA A 51 2.07 -8.76 -1.72
CA ALA A 51 2.66 -8.99 -0.39
C ALA A 51 3.81 -10.02 -0.39
N GLY A 52 3.78 -10.98 -1.33
CA GLY A 52 4.83 -12.00 -1.49
C GLY A 52 6.20 -11.44 -1.94
N ARG A 53 6.30 -10.14 -2.26
CA ARG A 53 7.55 -9.46 -2.61
C ARG A 53 8.22 -8.77 -1.42
N ILE A 54 7.57 -8.74 -0.25
CA ILE A 54 8.16 -8.19 0.97
C ILE A 54 9.12 -9.24 1.56
N HIS A 55 10.27 -8.81 2.06
CA HIS A 55 11.20 -9.70 2.75
C HIS A 55 10.52 -10.39 3.95
N LEU A 56 10.56 -11.72 3.97
CA LEU A 56 9.91 -12.53 5.01
C LEU A 56 10.40 -12.17 6.43
N ASP A 57 11.68 -11.80 6.57
CA ASP A 57 12.24 -11.40 7.87
C ASP A 57 11.63 -10.09 8.38
N TRP A 58 11.28 -9.16 7.48
CA TRP A 58 10.61 -7.91 7.85
C TRP A 58 9.18 -8.20 8.28
N VAL A 59 8.46 -9.04 7.53
CA VAL A 59 7.11 -9.49 7.88
C VAL A 59 7.12 -10.18 9.24
N ALA A 60 8.06 -11.11 9.47
CA ALA A 60 8.20 -11.81 10.74
C ALA A 60 8.49 -10.85 11.91
N LYS A 61 9.30 -9.82 11.69
CA LYS A 61 9.58 -8.78 12.69
C LYS A 61 8.31 -7.97 13.01
N VAL A 62 7.56 -7.54 12.00
CA VAL A 62 6.32 -6.77 12.19
C VAL A 62 5.27 -7.62 12.91
N ARG A 63 5.05 -8.88 12.52
CA ARG A 63 4.10 -9.79 13.19
C ARG A 63 4.35 -9.97 14.68
N ARG A 64 5.62 -9.89 15.12
CA ARG A 64 5.98 -10.01 16.54
C ARG A 64 5.65 -8.78 17.38
N VAL A 65 5.61 -7.60 16.75
CA VAL A 65 5.54 -6.31 17.47
C VAL A 65 4.29 -5.50 17.16
N ALA A 66 3.60 -5.80 16.07
CA ALA A 66 2.37 -5.14 15.69
C ALA A 66 1.24 -5.49 16.68
N ALA A 67 0.50 -4.46 17.11
CA ALA A 67 -0.67 -4.64 17.98
C ALA A 67 -1.88 -5.25 17.24
N VAL A 68 -1.85 -5.23 15.91
CA VAL A 68 -2.96 -5.66 15.03
C VAL A 68 -2.41 -6.61 13.98
N ASP A 69 -3.15 -7.69 13.73
CA ASP A 69 -2.93 -8.60 12.61
C ASP A 69 -3.16 -7.84 11.29
N GLN A 70 -2.05 -7.55 10.59
CA GLN A 70 -2.07 -6.73 9.38
C GLN A 70 -2.71 -7.47 8.20
N GLU A 71 -2.51 -8.79 8.14
CA GLU A 71 -3.07 -9.63 7.10
C GLU A 71 -4.59 -9.73 7.24
N ALA A 72 -5.09 -9.99 8.45
CA ALA A 72 -6.54 -10.01 8.70
C ALA A 72 -7.18 -8.65 8.38
N LEU A 73 -6.54 -7.54 8.80
CA LEU A 73 -7.00 -6.19 8.46
C LEU A 73 -7.03 -5.95 6.95
N ALA A 74 -6.01 -6.39 6.21
CA ALA A 74 -5.95 -6.25 4.76
C ALA A 74 -7.07 -7.05 4.06
N GLU A 75 -7.35 -8.27 4.51
CA GLU A 75 -8.44 -9.10 4.00
C GLU A 75 -9.81 -8.45 4.23
N ASP A 76 -10.05 -7.89 5.41
CA ASP A 76 -11.31 -7.21 5.73
C ASP A 76 -11.49 -5.93 4.91
N LEU A 77 -10.43 -5.13 4.74
CA LEU A 77 -10.46 -3.95 3.87
C LEU A 77 -10.74 -4.33 2.41
N ALA A 78 -10.09 -5.38 1.90
CA ALA A 78 -10.33 -5.88 0.55
C ALA A 78 -11.78 -6.35 0.36
N ARG A 79 -12.33 -7.06 1.34
CA ARG A 79 -13.73 -7.51 1.35
C ARG A 79 -14.69 -6.33 1.26
N VAL A 80 -14.47 -5.28 2.06
CA VAL A 80 -15.30 -4.06 2.05
C VAL A 80 -15.18 -3.34 0.70
N ALA A 81 -13.97 -3.21 0.15
CA ALA A 81 -13.75 -2.56 -1.14
C ALA A 81 -14.46 -3.30 -2.29
N LEU A 82 -14.40 -4.63 -2.31
CA LEU A 82 -15.08 -5.46 -3.30
C LEU A 82 -16.60 -5.32 -3.19
N ARG A 83 -17.16 -5.35 -1.97
CA ARG A 83 -18.59 -5.12 -1.74
C ARG A 83 -19.03 -3.77 -2.32
N LYS A 84 -18.33 -2.69 -1.97
CA LYS A 84 -18.64 -1.34 -2.45
C LYS A 84 -18.58 -1.23 -3.97
N ARG A 85 -17.59 -1.88 -4.61
CA ARG A 85 -17.47 -1.93 -6.06
C ARG A 85 -18.67 -2.63 -6.70
N ASP A 86 -19.08 -3.76 -6.14
CA ASP A 86 -20.19 -4.54 -6.69
C ASP A 86 -21.52 -3.80 -6.52
N ASP A 87 -21.75 -3.16 -5.38
CA ASP A 87 -22.93 -2.32 -5.13
C ASP A 87 -22.98 -1.14 -6.12
N ALA A 88 -21.85 -0.46 -6.35
CA ALA A 88 -21.77 0.64 -7.30
C ALA A 88 -22.04 0.19 -8.75
N ARG A 89 -21.55 -0.99 -9.13
CA ARG A 89 -21.82 -1.58 -10.46
C ARG A 89 -23.29 -1.95 -10.63
N ALA A 90 -23.92 -2.53 -9.61
CA ALA A 90 -25.34 -2.84 -9.64
C ALA A 90 -26.19 -1.57 -9.78
N ALA A 91 -25.85 -0.51 -9.04
CA ALA A 91 -26.52 0.79 -9.15
C ALA A 91 -26.36 1.41 -10.55
N ALA A 92 -25.15 1.37 -11.12
CA ALA A 92 -24.91 1.86 -12.48
C ALA A 92 -25.74 1.09 -13.53
N ALA A 93 -25.78 -0.24 -13.43
CA ALA A 93 -26.58 -1.06 -14.34
C ALA A 93 -28.09 -0.79 -14.26
N LEU A 94 -28.61 -0.47 -13.06
CA LEU A 94 -30.01 -0.05 -12.90
C LEU A 94 -30.30 1.28 -13.56
N LEU A 95 -29.38 2.26 -13.46
CA LEU A 95 -29.50 3.56 -14.13
C LEU A 95 -29.48 3.40 -15.65
N ASP A 96 -28.58 2.58 -16.18
CA ASP A 96 -28.48 2.32 -17.62
C ASP A 96 -29.74 1.62 -18.17
N ALA A 97 -30.46 0.86 -17.36
CA ALA A 97 -31.68 0.16 -17.78
C ALA A 97 -32.94 1.05 -17.85
N ILE A 98 -32.91 2.23 -17.23
CA ILE A 98 -34.02 3.20 -17.21
C ILE A 98 -33.75 4.46 -18.05
N ALA A 99 -32.53 4.60 -18.59
CA ALA A 99 -32.13 5.65 -19.52
C ALA A 99 -32.45 5.27 -20.97
#